data_AF-A0A7G8WBB3-F1
#
_entry.id   AF-A0A7G8WBB3-F1
#
_cell.length_a   1.000
_cell.length_b   1.000
_cell.length_c   1.000
_cell.angle_alpha   90.00
_cell.angle_beta   90.00
_cell.angle_gamma   90.00
#
_symmetry.space_group_name_H-M   'P 1'
#
loop_
_entity.id
_entity.type
_entity.pdbx_description
1 polymer ?
#
loop_
_entity_poly.entity_id
_entity_poly.type
_entity_poly.pdbx_seq_one_letter_code
_entity_poly.pdbx_strand_id
1 'polypeptide(L)'
;MKEITYTGDTDFENIPSLKDKALRINLNADIYGTFSEIGAGQETVRHFFRAGGASGTIAKAMSAYDKDFSDAIYGIEDDRRYVTEARLRKMLNHEVNIMEERITRERHPNKIFFSYANTVATIDFAKQYKGHGWVGIKYQVGSGQEYNEIVLHIRFKETDARLQQETLGKLGTNLIYGAFYKYNQPRKLLRYLYDHLDKDQLEIDTINFSGPVFKDVDNRLMSLQLVKNGMTDAVMFSPDGNNVLPARVLYKKNILALRGSFRPVTKVNMDMLEKSLEMFVKENKVEKDRTQVIFEITLSNLRAEGKIDEQDFMDRAKLLCSLGQTVLISNFQEYYKLVEYFSQYTKNRMGLAMGVNNLVDIFDEKYYRHLSGGILEAFGKLFYKDLRVYLYPMENEDGTLTTSENVKVHPRMKELFKFFKYNGKVVDISDVDASNLSVFSRKVLKMIVDNEDGWEAMLPEGVDDLIKEESLFGWEAEEVMHKR
;
A
#
# COMPACT_ATOMS: atom_id res chain seq x y z
N MET A 1 -28.80 -5.73 -34.62
CA MET A 1 -28.03 -6.25 -35.77
C MET A 1 -27.16 -7.37 -35.27
N LYS A 2 -27.02 -8.49 -35.98
CA LYS A 2 -26.00 -9.49 -35.65
C LYS A 2 -24.65 -8.87 -35.97
N GLU A 3 -23.73 -8.85 -35.01
CA GLU A 3 -22.35 -8.43 -35.25
C GLU A 3 -21.72 -9.34 -36.30
N ILE A 4 -21.03 -8.74 -37.26
CA ILE A 4 -20.26 -9.46 -38.28
C ILE A 4 -18.93 -9.83 -37.62
N THR A 5 -18.65 -11.13 -37.53
CA THR A 5 -17.40 -11.65 -36.97
C THR A 5 -16.60 -12.37 -38.06
N TYR A 6 -15.30 -12.08 -38.15
CA TYR A 6 -14.36 -12.72 -39.07
C TYR A 6 -13.56 -13.82 -38.36
N THR A 7 -13.08 -14.82 -39.11
CA THR A 7 -12.33 -15.97 -38.59
C THR A 7 -11.02 -15.60 -37.87
N GLY A 8 -10.50 -14.39 -38.11
CA GLY A 8 -9.29 -13.86 -37.45
C GLY A 8 -9.57 -12.89 -36.30
N ASP A 9 -10.83 -12.63 -35.97
CA ASP A 9 -11.16 -11.73 -34.86
C ASP A 9 -10.71 -12.35 -33.54
N THR A 10 -10.03 -11.54 -32.74
CA THR A 10 -9.63 -11.92 -31.38
C THR A 10 -10.63 -11.33 -30.41
N ASP A 11 -11.13 -12.14 -29.49
CA ASP A 11 -11.97 -11.65 -28.40
C ASP A 11 -11.22 -10.61 -27.58
N PHE A 12 -11.80 -9.42 -27.42
CA PHE A 12 -11.28 -8.36 -26.56
C PHE A 12 -12.36 -7.89 -25.59
N GLU A 13 -11.94 -7.45 -24.40
CA GLU A 13 -12.87 -6.91 -23.41
C GLU A 13 -13.32 -5.50 -23.86
N ASN A 14 -14.63 -5.32 -24.07
CA ASN A 14 -15.17 -4.03 -24.47
C ASN A 14 -15.24 -3.06 -23.28
N ILE A 15 -14.17 -2.28 -23.10
CA ILE A 15 -14.06 -1.26 -22.06
C ILE A 15 -14.77 0.02 -22.55
N PRO A 16 -15.79 0.54 -21.83
CA PRO A 16 -16.45 1.78 -22.21
C PRO A 16 -15.46 2.93 -22.36
N SER A 17 -15.61 3.73 -23.42
CA SER A 17 -14.79 4.91 -23.61
C SER A 17 -14.99 5.92 -22.47
N LEU A 18 -14.00 6.77 -22.22
CA LEU A 18 -14.14 7.85 -21.22
C LEU A 18 -15.33 8.77 -21.51
N LYS A 19 -15.61 9.00 -22.81
CA LYS A 19 -16.77 9.77 -23.26
C LYS A 19 -18.07 9.06 -22.88
N ASP A 20 -18.19 7.75 -23.11
CA ASP A 20 -19.41 7.01 -22.78
C ASP A 20 -19.62 6.89 -21.27
N LYS A 21 -18.54 6.74 -20.49
CA LYS A 21 -18.61 6.79 -19.02
C LYS A 21 -19.17 8.11 -18.53
N ALA A 22 -18.60 9.23 -18.98
CA ALA A 22 -19.05 10.57 -18.62
C ALA A 22 -20.47 10.85 -19.12
N LEU A 23 -20.78 10.48 -20.37
CA LEU A 23 -22.10 10.66 -20.97
C LEU A 23 -23.17 9.87 -20.21
N ARG A 24 -22.90 8.63 -19.82
CA ARG A 24 -23.83 7.82 -19.04
C ARG A 24 -24.18 8.45 -17.69
N ILE A 25 -23.21 9.09 -17.04
CA ILE A 25 -23.44 9.85 -15.81
C ILE A 25 -24.27 11.10 -16.12
N ASN A 26 -23.91 11.85 -17.17
CA ASN A 26 -24.61 13.06 -17.59
C ASN A 26 -26.07 12.85 -17.99
N LEU A 27 -26.38 11.71 -18.60
CA LEU A 27 -27.74 11.36 -19.02
C LEU A 27 -28.59 10.80 -17.89
N ASN A 28 -28.02 10.52 -16.72
CA ASN A 28 -28.78 10.10 -15.56
C ASN A 28 -29.46 11.33 -14.93
N ALA A 29 -30.79 11.33 -14.93
CA ALA A 29 -31.59 12.46 -14.44
C ALA A 29 -31.43 12.72 -12.93
N ASP A 30 -30.95 11.73 -12.17
CA ASP A 30 -30.86 11.80 -10.71
C ASP A 30 -29.45 12.12 -10.22
N ILE A 31 -28.39 11.74 -10.94
CA ILE A 31 -27.00 12.04 -10.56
C ILE A 31 -26.72 13.53 -10.72
N TYR A 32 -26.40 14.20 -9.61
CA TYR A 32 -26.15 15.64 -9.58
C TYR A 32 -25.05 15.99 -8.59
N GLY A 33 -24.13 16.89 -8.95
CA GLY A 33 -22.99 17.13 -8.08
C GLY A 33 -22.03 18.22 -8.49
N THR A 34 -20.95 18.33 -7.74
CA THR A 34 -19.94 19.37 -7.91
C THR A 34 -18.55 18.79 -8.24
N PHE A 35 -17.74 19.62 -8.88
CA PHE A 35 -16.33 19.36 -9.16
C PHE A 35 -15.47 20.47 -8.54
N SER A 36 -14.55 20.11 -7.66
CA SER A 36 -13.61 21.04 -7.01
C SER A 36 -12.18 20.59 -7.26
N GLU A 37 -11.52 21.18 -8.26
CA GLU A 37 -10.21 20.73 -8.71
C GLU A 37 -9.12 21.77 -8.45
N ILE A 38 -8.06 21.40 -7.73
CA ILE A 38 -7.00 22.32 -7.29
C ILE A 38 -5.61 21.80 -7.67
N GLY A 39 -4.83 22.69 -8.26
CA GLY A 39 -3.38 22.55 -8.49
C GLY A 39 -2.98 21.88 -9.81
N ALA A 40 -3.76 20.91 -10.32
CA ALA A 40 -3.43 20.17 -11.54
C ALA A 40 -4.49 20.31 -12.66
N GLY A 41 -5.09 21.49 -12.82
CA GLY A 41 -6.07 21.73 -13.87
C GLY A 41 -7.48 21.29 -13.51
N GLN A 42 -8.42 21.56 -14.42
CA GLN A 42 -9.82 21.11 -14.35
C GLN A 42 -10.09 20.06 -15.43
N GLU A 43 -9.29 19.00 -15.44
CA GLU A 43 -9.35 18.01 -16.52
C GLU A 43 -10.44 16.96 -16.31
N THR A 44 -10.81 16.66 -15.06
CA THR A 44 -11.89 15.68 -14.81
C THR A 44 -13.22 16.25 -15.28
N VAL A 45 -13.60 17.43 -14.80
CA VAL A 45 -14.88 18.05 -15.17
C VAL A 45 -14.97 18.32 -16.68
N ARG A 46 -13.83 18.58 -17.33
CA ARG A 46 -13.75 18.79 -18.78
C ARG A 46 -14.21 17.59 -19.59
N HIS A 47 -13.98 16.35 -19.12
CA HIS A 47 -14.55 15.15 -19.77
C HIS A 47 -16.08 15.17 -19.76
N PHE A 48 -16.69 15.60 -18.66
CA PHE A 48 -18.14 15.68 -18.51
C PHE A 48 -18.74 16.81 -19.36
N PHE A 49 -18.11 17.99 -19.41
CA PHE A 49 -18.56 19.05 -20.32
C PHE A 49 -18.52 18.62 -21.80
N ARG A 50 -17.45 17.94 -22.22
CA ARG A 50 -17.26 17.50 -23.62
C ARG A 50 -18.14 16.32 -24.03
N ALA A 51 -18.57 15.51 -23.07
CA ALA A 51 -19.45 14.38 -23.35
C ALA A 51 -20.86 14.82 -23.77
N GLY A 52 -21.33 15.99 -23.31
CA GLY A 52 -22.69 16.50 -23.52
C GLY A 52 -23.66 16.04 -22.42
N GLY A 53 -24.80 16.73 -22.25
CA GLY A 53 -25.80 16.44 -21.21
C GLY A 53 -25.46 16.97 -19.81
N ALA A 54 -24.32 17.66 -19.65
CA ALA A 54 -23.79 18.08 -18.34
C ALA A 54 -24.70 19.02 -17.53
N SER A 55 -25.64 19.74 -18.15
CA SER A 55 -26.57 20.65 -17.45
C SER A 55 -27.47 19.94 -16.45
N GLY A 56 -27.75 18.64 -16.65
CA GLY A 56 -28.53 17.82 -15.74
C GLY A 56 -27.76 17.27 -14.54
N THR A 57 -26.43 17.41 -14.54
CA THR A 57 -25.50 16.68 -13.66
C THR A 57 -24.53 17.59 -12.91
N ILE A 58 -24.03 18.65 -13.54
CA ILE A 58 -23.03 19.53 -12.95
C ILE A 58 -23.72 20.74 -12.31
N ALA A 59 -23.73 20.78 -10.99
CA ALA A 59 -24.22 21.91 -10.20
C ALA A 59 -23.20 23.07 -10.17
N LYS A 60 -21.93 22.72 -9.98
CA LYS A 60 -20.82 23.68 -9.87
C LYS A 60 -19.51 23.01 -10.30
N ALA A 61 -18.67 23.76 -11.02
CA ALA A 61 -17.28 23.43 -11.25
C ALA A 61 -16.41 24.57 -10.72
N MET A 62 -15.39 24.25 -9.92
CA MET A 62 -14.55 25.23 -9.23
C MET A 62 -13.08 24.85 -9.34
N SER A 63 -12.22 25.88 -9.42
CA SER A 63 -10.78 25.76 -9.22
C SER A 63 -10.25 26.97 -8.47
N ALA A 64 -9.49 26.73 -7.41
CA ALA A 64 -8.87 27.76 -6.58
C ALA A 64 -7.36 27.53 -6.54
N TYR A 65 -6.63 28.17 -7.47
CA TYR A 65 -5.16 28.07 -7.56
C TYR A 65 -4.44 28.92 -6.53
N ASP A 66 -5.01 30.06 -6.18
CA ASP A 66 -4.44 30.94 -5.16
C ASP A 66 -4.71 30.37 -3.76
N LYS A 67 -3.69 30.42 -2.91
CA LYS A 67 -3.73 29.83 -1.56
C LYS A 67 -4.72 30.56 -0.66
N ASP A 68 -4.74 31.89 -0.71
CA ASP A 68 -5.60 32.70 0.15
C ASP A 68 -7.07 32.52 -0.25
N PHE A 69 -7.36 32.46 -1.55
CA PHE A 69 -8.69 32.11 -2.04
C PHE A 69 -9.11 30.69 -1.62
N SER A 70 -8.20 29.72 -1.75
CA SER A 70 -8.49 28.35 -1.37
C SER A 70 -8.72 28.21 0.15
N ASP A 71 -7.94 28.92 0.97
CA ASP A 71 -8.06 28.93 2.43
C ASP A 71 -9.31 29.69 2.90
N ALA A 72 -9.73 30.75 2.20
CA ALA A 72 -10.98 31.44 2.49
C ALA A 72 -12.22 30.55 2.29
N ILE A 73 -12.12 29.55 1.42
CA ILE A 73 -13.24 28.65 1.09
C ILE A 73 -13.19 27.37 1.93
N TYR A 74 -12.02 26.74 2.06
CA TYR A 74 -11.87 25.43 2.69
C TYR A 74 -11.20 25.48 4.07
N GLY A 75 -10.78 26.65 4.53
CA GLY A 75 -10.02 26.83 5.76
C GLY A 75 -8.53 26.57 5.61
N ILE A 76 -7.78 26.96 6.64
CA ILE A 76 -6.33 26.79 6.73
C ILE A 76 -6.01 25.38 7.28
N GLU A 77 -4.95 24.75 6.78
CA GLU A 77 -4.44 23.48 7.28
C GLU A 77 -3.48 23.71 8.46
N ASP A 78 -3.58 22.89 9.51
CA ASP A 78 -2.79 23.04 10.76
C ASP A 78 -1.28 23.01 10.50
N ASP A 79 -0.84 22.20 9.52
CA ASP A 79 0.55 22.06 9.11
C ASP A 79 0.94 22.92 7.90
N ARG A 80 0.01 23.78 7.43
CA ARG A 80 0.13 24.65 6.24
C ARG A 80 0.48 23.93 4.93
N ARG A 81 0.31 22.60 4.85
CA ARG A 81 0.47 21.84 3.61
C ARG A 81 -0.84 21.81 2.86
N TYR A 82 -0.79 21.99 1.53
CA TYR A 82 -2.00 22.09 0.70
C TYR A 82 -2.39 20.76 0.04
N VAL A 83 -1.42 19.86 -0.17
CA VAL A 83 -1.64 18.54 -0.78
C VAL A 83 -1.79 17.50 0.33
N THR A 84 -2.94 17.50 1.00
CA THR A 84 -3.25 16.64 2.15
C THR A 84 -4.61 15.95 2.01
N GLU A 85 -4.76 14.79 2.64
CA GLU A 85 -6.05 14.09 2.72
C GLU A 85 -7.09 14.93 3.46
N ALA A 86 -6.66 15.60 4.54
CA ALA A 86 -7.53 16.46 5.34
C ALA A 86 -8.14 17.58 4.50
N ARG A 87 -7.35 18.26 3.67
CA ARG A 87 -7.85 19.28 2.75
C ARG A 87 -8.82 18.71 1.72
N LEU A 88 -8.50 17.55 1.13
CA LEU A 88 -9.42 16.87 0.21
C LEU A 88 -10.79 16.61 0.87
N ARG A 89 -10.79 16.08 2.10
CA ARG A 89 -12.02 15.80 2.84
C ARG A 89 -12.79 17.07 3.20
N LYS A 90 -12.10 18.16 3.59
CA LYS A 90 -12.73 19.47 3.79
C LYS A 90 -13.41 19.96 2.52
N MET A 91 -12.76 19.83 1.36
CA MET A 91 -13.36 20.18 0.06
C MET A 91 -14.61 19.36 -0.22
N LEU A 92 -14.55 18.04 -0.12
CA LEU A 92 -15.70 17.15 -0.34
C LEU A 92 -16.88 17.50 0.57
N ASN A 93 -16.63 17.71 1.86
CA ASN A 93 -17.66 18.02 2.84
C ASN A 93 -18.28 19.40 2.63
N HIS A 94 -17.44 20.41 2.40
CA HIS A 94 -17.89 21.78 2.14
C HIS A 94 -18.84 21.83 0.94
N GLU A 95 -18.46 21.15 -0.14
CA GLU A 95 -19.24 21.11 -1.37
C GLU A 95 -20.56 20.34 -1.25
N VAL A 96 -20.56 19.23 -0.52
CA VAL A 96 -21.79 18.48 -0.20
C VAL A 96 -22.75 19.36 0.62
N ASN A 97 -22.25 20.04 1.65
CA ASN A 97 -23.08 20.89 2.51
C ASN A 97 -23.74 22.02 1.71
N ILE A 98 -22.97 22.73 0.87
CA ILE A 98 -23.51 23.77 -0.01
C ILE A 98 -24.58 23.23 -0.94
N MET A 99 -24.38 22.03 -1.48
CA MET A 99 -25.34 21.42 -2.39
C MET A 99 -26.65 21.04 -1.69
N GLU A 100 -26.59 20.41 -0.52
CA GLU A 100 -27.78 20.07 0.29
C GLU A 100 -28.52 21.34 0.76
N GLU A 101 -27.80 22.43 1.09
CA GLU A 101 -28.41 23.71 1.46
C GLU A 101 -29.17 24.37 0.30
N ARG A 102 -28.65 24.27 -0.93
CA ARG A 102 -29.17 24.99 -2.10
C ARG A 102 -30.18 24.18 -2.92
N ILE A 103 -30.06 22.86 -2.92
CA ILE A 103 -30.88 21.95 -3.74
C ILE A 103 -31.82 21.17 -2.80
N THR A 104 -32.96 21.78 -2.49
CA THR A 104 -33.89 21.22 -1.50
C THR A 104 -34.54 19.94 -2.00
N ARG A 105 -34.69 18.96 -1.09
CA ARG A 105 -35.34 17.68 -1.37
C ARG A 105 -36.82 17.81 -1.74
N GLU A 106 -37.49 18.88 -1.31
CA GLU A 106 -38.88 19.19 -1.71
C GLU A 106 -39.01 19.38 -3.22
N ARG A 107 -38.04 20.06 -3.84
CA ARG A 107 -38.01 20.30 -5.30
C ARG A 107 -37.34 19.16 -6.06
N HIS A 108 -36.44 18.44 -5.39
CA HIS A 108 -35.55 17.45 -5.99
C HIS A 108 -35.54 16.15 -5.18
N PRO A 109 -36.68 15.44 -5.08
CA PRO A 109 -36.82 14.29 -4.16
C PRO A 109 -35.99 13.08 -4.57
N ASN A 110 -35.65 12.92 -5.86
CA ASN A 110 -34.95 11.75 -6.37
C ASN A 110 -33.45 11.98 -6.61
N LYS A 111 -32.96 13.22 -6.48
CA LYS A 111 -31.56 13.54 -6.80
C LYS A 111 -30.62 12.76 -5.88
N ILE A 112 -29.57 12.18 -6.46
CA ILE A 112 -28.46 11.57 -5.73
C ILE A 112 -27.23 12.45 -5.90
N PHE A 113 -26.72 12.90 -4.77
CA PHE A 113 -25.72 13.93 -4.72
C PHE A 113 -24.30 13.38 -4.74
N PHE A 114 -23.39 14.06 -5.42
CA PHE A 114 -21.95 13.84 -5.28
C PHE A 114 -21.12 15.12 -5.21
N SER A 115 -19.97 15.02 -4.57
CA SER A 115 -18.87 15.97 -4.72
C SER A 115 -17.65 15.19 -5.15
N TYR A 116 -17.03 15.62 -6.25
CA TYR A 116 -15.71 15.20 -6.67
C TYR A 116 -14.70 16.29 -6.32
N ALA A 117 -13.58 15.91 -5.73
CA ALA A 117 -12.51 16.84 -5.42
C ALA A 117 -11.13 16.25 -5.71
N ASN A 118 -10.19 17.14 -6.03
CA ASN A 118 -8.78 16.80 -6.03
C ASN A 118 -7.92 17.96 -5.48
N THR A 119 -6.82 17.60 -4.83
CA THR A 119 -5.73 18.51 -4.45
C THR A 119 -4.43 17.86 -4.91
N VAL A 120 -3.87 18.36 -6.01
CA VAL A 120 -2.77 17.70 -6.72
C VAL A 120 -1.73 18.72 -7.13
N ALA A 121 -0.46 18.39 -6.87
CA ALA A 121 0.67 19.13 -7.40
C ALA A 121 1.24 18.38 -8.61
N THR A 122 1.37 19.08 -9.74
CA THR A 122 2.12 18.55 -10.89
C THR A 122 3.63 18.59 -10.62
N ILE A 123 4.41 17.92 -11.46
CA ILE A 123 5.88 17.98 -11.41
C ILE A 123 6.36 19.44 -11.39
N ASP A 124 7.35 19.72 -10.56
CA ASP A 124 7.97 21.03 -10.47
C ASP A 124 8.83 21.33 -11.71
N PHE A 125 9.03 22.61 -12.02
CA PHE A 125 9.84 23.03 -13.18
C PHE A 125 11.28 22.48 -13.12
N ALA A 126 11.85 22.35 -11.92
CA ALA A 126 13.18 21.79 -11.72
C ALA A 126 13.22 20.25 -11.80
N LYS A 127 12.06 19.60 -11.93
CA LYS A 127 11.86 18.14 -12.00
C LYS A 127 12.51 17.40 -10.82
N GLN A 128 12.62 18.06 -9.67
CA GLN A 128 13.17 17.46 -8.45
C GLN A 128 12.12 16.69 -7.67
N TYR A 129 10.85 17.09 -7.76
CA TYR A 129 9.73 16.52 -7.03
C TYR A 129 8.68 16.00 -8.01
N LYS A 130 8.46 14.68 -7.98
CA LYS A 130 7.40 14.06 -8.78
C LYS A 130 6.04 14.61 -8.35
N GLY A 131 5.16 14.82 -9.33
CA GLY A 131 3.79 15.24 -9.06
C GLY A 131 3.05 14.17 -8.26
N HIS A 132 2.20 14.59 -7.33
CA HIS A 132 1.42 13.70 -6.49
C HIS A 132 0.19 14.43 -5.95
N GLY A 133 -0.77 13.68 -5.41
CA GLY A 133 -1.88 14.31 -4.71
C GLY A 133 -3.01 13.39 -4.31
N TRP A 134 -4.05 14.01 -3.79
CA TRP A 134 -5.24 13.34 -3.29
C TRP A 134 -6.42 13.59 -4.22
N VAL A 135 -7.15 12.54 -4.52
CA VAL A 135 -8.37 12.57 -5.33
C VAL A 135 -9.46 11.84 -4.56
N GLY A 136 -10.68 12.33 -4.61
CA GLY A 136 -11.77 11.64 -3.95
C GLY A 136 -13.14 12.01 -4.48
N ILE A 137 -14.10 11.16 -4.13
CA ILE A 137 -15.51 11.38 -4.37
C ILE A 137 -16.30 11.06 -3.12
N LYS A 138 -17.24 11.93 -2.77
CA LYS A 138 -18.26 11.73 -1.75
C LYS A 138 -19.62 11.68 -2.43
N TYR A 139 -20.39 10.60 -2.29
CA TYR A 139 -21.58 10.37 -3.10
C TYR A 139 -22.67 9.53 -2.43
N GLN A 140 -23.90 9.72 -2.87
CA GLN A 140 -25.06 8.90 -2.52
C GLN A 140 -25.34 7.85 -3.61
N VAL A 141 -25.83 6.67 -3.21
CA VAL A 141 -26.36 5.65 -4.14
C VAL A 141 -27.89 5.62 -4.18
N GLY A 142 -28.54 6.33 -3.26
CA GLY A 142 -29.98 6.53 -3.22
C GLY A 142 -30.31 7.89 -2.59
N SER A 143 -31.45 8.47 -2.97
CA SER A 143 -31.85 9.79 -2.45
C SER A 143 -32.05 9.74 -0.93
N GLY A 144 -31.53 10.74 -0.22
CA GLY A 144 -31.62 10.83 1.24
C GLY A 144 -30.80 9.79 2.00
N GLN A 145 -30.02 8.94 1.33
CA GLN A 145 -29.13 8.00 2.00
C GLN A 145 -27.87 8.70 2.51
N GLU A 146 -27.22 8.07 3.47
CA GLU A 146 -25.89 8.48 3.92
C GLU A 146 -24.86 8.42 2.78
N TYR A 147 -23.84 9.27 2.90
CA TYR A 147 -22.79 9.39 1.90
C TYR A 147 -21.74 8.29 2.02
N ASN A 148 -21.23 7.90 0.86
CA ASN A 148 -20.09 7.00 0.71
C ASN A 148 -18.90 7.82 0.20
N GLU A 149 -17.69 7.45 0.58
CA GLU A 149 -16.47 8.11 0.15
C GLU A 149 -15.47 7.11 -0.41
N ILE A 150 -14.86 7.47 -1.53
CA ILE A 150 -13.66 6.82 -2.07
C ILE A 150 -12.58 7.87 -2.13
N VAL A 151 -11.48 7.65 -1.42
CA VAL A 151 -10.34 8.56 -1.33
C VAL A 151 -9.09 7.82 -1.76
N LEU A 152 -8.30 8.42 -2.64
CA LEU A 152 -7.07 7.83 -3.14
C LEU A 152 -5.93 8.85 -3.18
N HIS A 153 -4.71 8.36 -2.97
CA HIS A 153 -3.50 9.12 -3.21
C HIS A 153 -2.82 8.59 -4.47
N ILE A 154 -2.36 9.50 -5.31
CA ILE A 154 -1.63 9.17 -6.53
C ILE A 154 -0.25 9.81 -6.55
N ARG A 155 0.62 9.20 -7.35
CA ARG A 155 1.91 9.76 -7.75
C ARG A 155 2.08 9.60 -9.25
N PHE A 156 2.44 10.68 -9.93
CA PHE A 156 2.74 10.61 -11.35
C PHE A 156 4.11 9.99 -11.58
N LYS A 157 4.18 9.13 -12.59
CA LYS A 157 5.43 8.59 -13.15
C LYS A 157 5.88 9.43 -14.35
N GLU A 158 4.93 10.06 -15.03
CA GLU A 158 5.16 11.03 -16.11
C GLU A 158 6.00 12.23 -15.64
N THR A 159 6.82 12.78 -16.54
CA THR A 159 7.70 13.93 -16.27
C THR A 159 7.31 15.20 -17.03
N ASP A 160 6.10 15.21 -17.60
CA ASP A 160 5.49 16.34 -18.28
C ASP A 160 4.18 16.73 -17.59
N ALA A 161 4.03 18.01 -17.24
CA ALA A 161 2.87 18.48 -16.50
C ALA A 161 1.56 18.40 -17.29
N ARG A 162 1.57 18.54 -18.62
CA ARG A 162 0.34 18.47 -19.43
C ARG A 162 -0.16 17.03 -19.50
N LEU A 163 0.74 16.07 -19.68
CA LEU A 163 0.39 14.65 -19.62
C LEU A 163 -0.21 14.28 -18.26
N GLN A 164 0.38 14.76 -17.16
CA GLN A 164 -0.15 14.53 -15.81
C GLN A 164 -1.58 15.05 -15.63
N GLN A 165 -1.88 16.23 -16.17
CA GLN A 165 -3.24 16.81 -16.14
C GLN A 165 -4.23 15.93 -16.91
N GLU A 166 -3.88 15.51 -18.13
CA GLU A 166 -4.72 14.61 -18.93
C GLU A 166 -4.95 13.27 -18.21
N THR A 167 -3.88 12.67 -17.70
CA THR A 167 -3.90 11.44 -16.90
C THR A 167 -4.82 11.57 -15.68
N LEU A 168 -4.77 12.71 -14.97
CA LEU A 168 -5.66 13.00 -13.85
C LEU A 168 -7.14 13.06 -14.26
N GLY A 169 -7.44 13.70 -15.40
CA GLY A 169 -8.81 13.79 -15.93
C GLY A 169 -9.41 12.41 -16.27
N LYS A 170 -8.60 11.53 -16.86
CA LYS A 170 -8.98 10.12 -17.12
C LYS A 170 -9.27 9.38 -15.81
N LEU A 171 -8.35 9.47 -14.84
CA LEU A 171 -8.49 8.83 -13.53
C LEU A 171 -9.75 9.32 -12.79
N GLY A 172 -9.98 10.64 -12.74
CA GLY A 172 -11.15 11.22 -12.11
C GLY A 172 -12.45 10.75 -12.75
N THR A 173 -12.50 10.67 -14.08
CA THR A 173 -13.66 10.14 -14.83
C THR A 173 -13.92 8.68 -14.48
N ASN A 174 -12.85 7.87 -14.44
CA ASN A 174 -12.93 6.46 -14.04
C ASN A 174 -13.40 6.29 -12.59
N LEU A 175 -12.94 7.15 -11.67
CA LEU A 175 -13.35 7.13 -10.27
C LEU A 175 -14.84 7.42 -10.11
N ILE A 176 -15.35 8.48 -10.74
CA ILE A 176 -16.77 8.84 -10.66
C ILE A 176 -17.64 7.74 -11.29
N TYR A 177 -17.22 7.20 -12.44
CA TYR A 177 -17.92 6.07 -13.06
C TYR A 177 -17.92 4.82 -12.16
N GLY A 178 -16.77 4.50 -11.55
CA GLY A 178 -16.63 3.40 -10.61
C GLY A 178 -17.55 3.54 -9.40
N ALA A 179 -17.63 4.74 -8.83
CA ALA A 179 -18.47 5.05 -7.68
C ALA A 179 -19.97 4.79 -7.98
N PHE A 180 -20.48 5.18 -9.14
CA PHE A 180 -21.91 4.99 -9.44
C PHE A 180 -22.26 3.62 -10.02
N TYR A 181 -21.38 3.04 -10.84
CA TYR A 181 -21.72 1.86 -11.64
C TYR A 181 -20.97 0.59 -11.27
N LYS A 182 -20.02 0.65 -10.32
CA LYS A 182 -19.16 -0.47 -9.90
C LYS A 182 -18.92 -0.58 -8.39
N TYR A 183 -19.57 0.21 -7.55
CA TYR A 183 -19.34 0.21 -6.09
C TYR A 183 -19.60 -1.15 -5.43
N ASN A 184 -20.53 -1.94 -5.96
CA ASN A 184 -20.83 -3.29 -5.46
C ASN A 184 -19.72 -4.32 -5.73
N GLN A 185 -18.70 -3.96 -6.51
CA GLN A 185 -17.54 -4.81 -6.80
C GLN A 185 -16.25 -4.02 -6.59
N PRO A 186 -15.86 -3.68 -5.34
CA PRO A 186 -14.68 -2.85 -5.04
C PRO A 186 -13.39 -3.35 -5.70
N ARG A 187 -13.16 -4.67 -5.70
CA ARG A 187 -12.01 -5.29 -6.39
C ARG A 187 -11.99 -5.01 -7.89
N LYS A 188 -13.18 -5.02 -8.53
CA LYS A 188 -13.30 -4.72 -9.96
C LYS A 188 -13.18 -3.21 -10.19
N LEU A 189 -13.74 -2.39 -9.31
CA LEU A 189 -13.61 -0.93 -9.32
C LEU A 189 -12.13 -0.50 -9.38
N LEU A 190 -11.24 -1.14 -8.62
CA LEU A 190 -9.79 -0.87 -8.70
C LEU A 190 -9.24 -0.99 -10.12
N ARG A 191 -9.65 -2.03 -10.86
CA ARG A 191 -9.21 -2.23 -12.25
C ARG A 191 -9.75 -1.13 -13.16
N TYR A 192 -11.02 -0.75 -12.97
CA TYR A 192 -11.65 0.34 -13.72
C TYR A 192 -10.95 1.69 -13.55
N LEU A 193 -10.25 1.93 -12.45
CA LEU A 193 -9.47 3.16 -12.25
C LEU A 193 -8.40 3.34 -13.34
N TYR A 194 -7.85 2.24 -13.86
CA TYR A 194 -6.82 2.22 -14.91
C TYR A 194 -7.37 2.08 -16.34
N ASP A 195 -8.68 2.12 -16.55
CA ASP A 195 -9.22 2.08 -17.91
C ASP A 195 -8.69 3.27 -18.74
N HIS A 196 -8.12 2.99 -19.91
CA HIS A 196 -7.47 3.99 -20.78
C HIS A 196 -6.26 4.69 -20.15
N LEU A 197 -5.64 4.05 -19.15
CA LEU A 197 -4.39 4.47 -18.50
C LEU A 197 -3.37 3.34 -18.52
N ASP A 198 -2.13 3.68 -18.86
CA ASP A 198 -1.02 2.75 -18.80
C ASP A 198 -0.33 2.79 -17.43
N LYS A 199 0.28 1.66 -17.03
CA LYS A 199 0.89 1.50 -15.69
C LYS A 199 2.12 2.37 -15.45
N ASP A 200 2.71 2.89 -16.50
CA ASP A 200 3.85 3.80 -16.50
C ASP A 200 3.44 5.28 -16.42
N GLN A 201 2.13 5.60 -16.41
CA GLN A 201 1.65 6.97 -16.28
C GLN A 201 1.54 7.44 -14.83
N LEU A 202 0.90 6.63 -13.98
CA LEU A 202 0.67 6.94 -12.57
C LEU A 202 0.74 5.71 -11.68
N GLU A 203 0.90 5.97 -10.39
CA GLU A 203 0.81 5.02 -9.28
C GLU A 203 -0.32 5.43 -8.34
N ILE A 204 -1.11 4.45 -7.87
CA ILE A 204 -2.08 4.66 -6.79
C ILE A 204 -1.44 4.11 -5.51
N ASP A 205 -0.93 5.00 -4.65
CA ASP A 205 -0.19 4.65 -3.43
C ASP A 205 -1.14 4.12 -2.33
N THR A 206 -2.37 4.64 -2.28
CA THR A 206 -3.37 4.23 -1.29
C THR A 206 -4.78 4.44 -1.82
N ILE A 207 -5.72 3.63 -1.33
CA ILE A 207 -7.15 3.81 -1.55
C ILE A 207 -7.93 3.42 -0.29
N ASN A 208 -8.91 4.24 0.05
CA ASN A 208 -9.78 4.04 1.19
C ASN A 208 -11.23 4.17 0.76
N PHE A 209 -12.03 3.18 1.12
CA PHE A 209 -13.47 3.12 0.97
C PHE A 209 -14.12 3.32 2.33
N SER A 210 -15.18 4.13 2.39
CA SER A 210 -15.95 4.35 3.62
C SER A 210 -17.40 4.69 3.32
N GLY A 211 -18.27 4.46 4.29
CA GLY A 211 -19.71 4.68 4.18
C GLY A 211 -20.53 3.39 4.04
N PRO A 212 -21.86 3.49 4.05
CA PRO A 212 -22.77 2.34 4.17
C PRO A 212 -22.55 1.22 3.15
N VAL A 213 -22.25 1.56 1.89
CA VAL A 213 -22.09 0.56 0.83
C VAL A 213 -20.76 -0.21 0.92
N PHE A 214 -19.84 0.28 1.75
CA PHE A 214 -18.50 -0.28 1.93
C PHE A 214 -18.27 -0.84 3.33
N LYS A 215 -19.33 -1.05 4.12
CA LYS A 215 -19.24 -1.58 5.49
C LYS A 215 -18.48 -2.91 5.59
N ASP A 216 -18.56 -3.74 4.56
CA ASP A 216 -17.93 -5.06 4.49
C ASP A 216 -16.59 -5.04 3.72
N VAL A 217 -16.09 -3.84 3.36
CA VAL A 217 -14.83 -3.69 2.62
C VAL A 217 -13.67 -3.49 3.57
N ASP A 218 -12.74 -4.44 3.55
CA ASP A 218 -11.46 -4.27 4.23
C ASP A 218 -10.49 -3.45 3.35
N ASN A 219 -10.13 -2.25 3.83
CA ASN A 219 -9.22 -1.35 3.13
C ASN A 219 -7.79 -1.90 3.00
N ARG A 220 -7.36 -2.80 3.90
CA ARG A 220 -6.05 -3.47 3.80
C ARG A 220 -6.03 -4.44 2.63
N LEU A 221 -7.12 -5.17 2.45
CA LEU A 221 -7.30 -6.06 1.31
C LEU A 221 -7.32 -5.26 -0.01
N MET A 222 -7.97 -4.09 -0.04
CA MET A 222 -7.94 -3.23 -1.24
C MET A 222 -6.53 -2.74 -1.55
N SER A 223 -5.75 -2.37 -0.54
CA SER A 223 -4.32 -2.04 -0.69
C SER A 223 -3.49 -3.22 -1.22
N LEU A 224 -3.72 -4.45 -0.73
CA LEU A 224 -3.08 -5.64 -1.30
C LEU A 224 -3.39 -5.80 -2.79
N GLN A 225 -4.65 -5.54 -3.20
CA GLN A 225 -5.03 -5.61 -4.62
C GLN A 225 -4.27 -4.59 -5.47
N LEU A 226 -3.94 -3.40 -4.94
CA LEU A 226 -3.12 -2.43 -5.68
C LEU A 226 -1.75 -3.02 -6.03
N VAL A 227 -1.06 -3.63 -5.05
CA VAL A 227 0.24 -4.28 -5.29
C VAL A 227 0.10 -5.47 -6.23
N LYS A 228 -0.92 -6.33 -6.01
CA LYS A 228 -1.19 -7.51 -6.84
C LYS A 228 -1.49 -7.16 -8.30
N ASN A 229 -2.18 -6.04 -8.54
CA ASN A 229 -2.49 -5.55 -9.88
C ASN A 229 -1.33 -4.76 -10.51
N GLY A 230 -0.23 -4.52 -9.79
CA GLY A 230 0.92 -3.73 -10.25
C GLY A 230 0.59 -2.24 -10.40
N MET A 231 -0.32 -1.73 -9.57
CA MET A 231 -0.70 -0.31 -9.53
C MET A 231 0.24 0.50 -8.64
N THR A 232 0.85 -0.13 -7.65
CA THR A 232 1.93 0.38 -6.79
C THR A 232 2.88 -0.76 -6.43
N ASP A 233 4.12 -0.43 -6.11
CA ASP A 233 5.12 -1.43 -5.71
C ASP A 233 5.01 -1.82 -4.24
N ALA A 234 4.45 -0.95 -3.39
CA ALA A 234 4.27 -1.25 -1.97
C ALA A 234 3.20 -0.41 -1.27
N VAL A 235 2.50 -1.02 -0.31
CA VAL A 235 1.49 -0.40 0.56
C VAL A 235 1.85 -0.59 2.02
N MET A 236 1.42 0.34 2.88
CA MET A 236 1.78 0.36 4.30
C MET A 236 0.55 0.48 5.20
N PHE A 237 0.57 -0.22 6.33
CA PHE A 237 -0.45 -0.19 7.37
C PHE A 237 0.13 0.26 8.70
N SER A 238 -0.59 1.13 9.41
CA SER A 238 -0.25 1.51 10.78
C SER A 238 -0.58 0.37 11.75
N PRO A 239 -0.07 0.45 13.00
CA PRO A 239 -0.46 -0.47 14.07
C PRO A 239 -1.97 -0.58 14.28
N ASP A 240 -2.72 0.49 14.02
CA ASP A 240 -4.18 0.49 14.11
C ASP A 240 -4.89 -0.28 12.97
N GLY A 241 -4.13 -0.91 12.07
CA GLY A 241 -4.65 -1.63 10.91
C GLY A 241 -5.12 -0.72 9.76
N ASN A 242 -4.86 0.59 9.84
CA ASN A 242 -5.29 1.56 8.83
C ASN A 242 -4.23 1.76 7.75
N ASN A 243 -4.69 1.98 6.51
CA ASN A 243 -3.82 2.38 5.40
C ASN A 243 -3.12 3.71 5.71
N VAL A 244 -1.81 3.75 5.51
CA VAL A 244 -1.02 4.97 5.71
C VAL A 244 -0.11 5.25 4.53
N LEU A 245 0.11 6.53 4.25
CA LEU A 245 1.06 6.93 3.24
C LEU A 245 2.50 6.68 3.71
N PRO A 246 3.30 5.92 2.93
CA PRO A 246 4.73 5.72 3.21
C PRO A 246 5.49 7.05 3.34
N ALA A 247 5.16 8.02 2.49
CA ALA A 247 5.75 9.36 2.54
C ALA A 247 5.48 10.10 3.86
N ARG A 248 4.40 9.77 4.58
CA ARG A 248 4.11 10.36 5.90
C ARG A 248 4.85 9.62 7.01
N VAL A 249 4.83 8.29 6.98
CA VAL A 249 5.41 7.44 8.03
C VAL A 249 6.93 7.48 8.02
N LEU A 250 7.54 7.48 6.83
CA LEU A 250 8.99 7.34 6.67
C LEU A 250 9.75 8.67 6.62
N TYR A 251 9.05 9.80 6.55
CA TYR A 251 9.66 11.10 6.36
C TYR A 251 10.67 11.42 7.48
N LYS A 252 11.95 11.58 7.10
CA LYS A 252 13.06 11.89 8.02
C LYS A 252 13.13 10.93 9.22
N LYS A 253 12.71 9.67 9.05
CA LYS A 253 12.88 8.61 10.06
C LYS A 253 14.11 7.76 9.74
N ASN A 254 14.78 7.29 10.78
CA ASN A 254 15.66 6.12 10.72
C ASN A 254 14.77 4.88 10.55
N ILE A 255 15.17 3.92 9.73
CA ILE A 255 14.32 2.76 9.42
C ILE A 255 15.04 1.49 9.85
N LEU A 256 14.37 0.66 10.65
CA LEU A 256 14.76 -0.73 10.87
C LEU A 256 13.69 -1.61 10.24
N ALA A 257 14.06 -2.42 9.24
CA ALA A 257 13.13 -3.29 8.55
C ALA A 257 13.43 -4.77 8.80
N LEU A 258 12.37 -5.55 9.00
CA LEU A 258 12.40 -6.99 9.15
C LEU A 258 11.57 -7.60 8.03
N ARG A 259 12.20 -8.41 7.18
CA ARG A 259 11.50 -9.12 6.10
C ARG A 259 11.22 -10.56 6.53
N GLY A 260 9.97 -11.00 6.43
CA GLY A 260 9.58 -12.34 6.83
C GLY A 260 8.24 -12.79 6.26
N SER A 261 7.96 -14.08 6.38
CA SER A 261 6.62 -14.61 6.09
C SER A 261 5.63 -14.26 7.20
N PHE A 262 6.09 -14.22 8.46
CA PHE A 262 5.28 -13.97 9.67
C PHE A 262 4.02 -14.85 9.73
N ARG A 263 4.17 -16.14 9.35
CA ARG A 263 3.08 -17.12 9.26
C ARG A 263 3.26 -18.27 10.26
N PRO A 264 2.75 -18.14 11.51
CA PRO A 264 2.47 -16.86 12.19
C PRO A 264 3.78 -16.17 12.65
N VAL A 265 3.66 -14.99 13.26
CA VAL A 265 4.78 -14.32 13.93
C VAL A 265 5.14 -15.08 15.23
N THR A 266 6.40 -15.52 15.34
CA THR A 266 6.92 -16.29 16.50
C THR A 266 7.83 -15.46 17.40
N LYS A 267 8.19 -16.02 18.58
CA LYS A 267 9.16 -15.42 19.51
C LYS A 267 10.53 -15.09 18.88
N VAL A 268 10.99 -15.88 17.90
CA VAL A 268 12.22 -15.59 17.14
C VAL A 268 12.16 -14.24 16.43
N ASN A 269 11.02 -13.91 15.82
CA ASN A 269 10.90 -12.64 15.11
C ASN A 269 10.92 -11.46 16.10
N MET A 270 10.35 -11.66 17.29
CA MET A 270 10.32 -10.64 18.34
C MET A 270 11.69 -10.47 19.01
N ASP A 271 12.41 -11.56 19.31
CA ASP A 271 13.78 -11.48 19.82
C ASP A 271 14.70 -10.82 18.78
N MET A 272 14.58 -11.20 17.50
CA MET A 272 15.28 -10.52 16.40
C MET A 272 14.97 -9.03 16.35
N LEU A 273 13.69 -8.64 16.47
CA LEU A 273 13.28 -7.23 16.52
C LEU A 273 13.92 -6.52 17.70
N GLU A 274 13.74 -7.01 18.92
CA GLU A 274 14.16 -6.36 20.15
C GLU A 274 15.67 -6.13 20.16
N LYS A 275 16.44 -7.19 19.91
CA LYS A 275 17.92 -7.13 19.92
C LYS A 275 18.46 -6.27 18.79
N SER A 276 17.92 -6.39 17.58
CA SER A 276 18.36 -5.53 16.46
C SER A 276 17.99 -4.06 16.67
N LEU A 277 16.84 -3.77 17.28
CA LEU A 277 16.43 -2.42 17.63
C LEU A 277 17.35 -1.82 18.69
N GLU A 278 17.67 -2.57 19.75
CA GLU A 278 18.62 -2.14 20.78
C GLU A 278 19.99 -1.79 20.21
N MET A 279 20.49 -2.58 19.27
CA MET A 279 21.75 -2.30 18.58
C MET A 279 21.63 -1.08 17.65
N PHE A 280 20.52 -0.99 16.91
CA PHE A 280 20.29 0.08 15.93
C PHE A 280 20.17 1.46 16.57
N VAL A 281 19.46 1.57 17.70
CA VAL A 281 19.35 2.86 18.41
C VAL A 281 20.64 3.32 19.08
N LYS A 282 21.60 2.41 19.29
CA LYS A 282 22.95 2.73 19.79
C LYS A 282 23.88 3.23 18.68
N GLU A 283 23.48 3.14 17.41
CA GLU A 283 24.29 3.67 16.31
C GLU A 283 24.40 5.20 16.35
N ASN A 284 25.55 5.69 15.89
CA ASN A 284 25.75 7.11 15.65
C ASN A 284 24.68 7.64 14.67
N LYS A 285 24.07 8.77 15.03
CA LYS A 285 23.04 9.48 14.25
C LYS A 285 21.69 8.75 14.16
N VAL A 286 21.44 7.76 15.00
CA VAL A 286 20.10 7.19 15.19
C VAL A 286 19.45 7.81 16.42
N GLU A 287 18.32 8.48 16.20
CA GLU A 287 17.47 9.08 17.24
C GLU A 287 16.29 8.14 17.48
N LYS A 288 16.12 7.62 18.70
CA LYS A 288 15.10 6.60 19.04
C LYS A 288 13.67 7.06 18.73
N ASP A 289 13.33 8.32 19.02
CA ASP A 289 12.03 8.95 18.73
C ASP A 289 11.79 9.16 17.21
N ARG A 290 12.87 9.14 16.43
CA ARG A 290 12.84 9.18 14.97
C ARG A 290 13.14 7.83 14.33
N THR A 291 13.04 6.72 15.06
CA THR A 291 13.15 5.38 14.48
C THR A 291 11.78 4.81 14.16
N GLN A 292 11.64 4.25 12.97
CA GLN A 292 10.47 3.51 12.53
C GLN A 292 10.87 2.06 12.28
N VAL A 293 10.21 1.14 12.97
CA VAL A 293 10.29 -0.30 12.71
C VAL A 293 9.27 -0.66 11.64
N ILE A 294 9.66 -1.50 10.67
CA ILE A 294 8.80 -1.92 9.56
C ILE A 294 8.90 -3.43 9.39
N PHE A 295 7.76 -4.11 9.44
CA PHE A 295 7.66 -5.53 9.10
C PHE A 295 7.24 -5.65 7.63
N GLU A 296 8.11 -6.18 6.79
CA GLU A 296 7.85 -6.39 5.37
C GLU A 296 7.41 -7.82 5.08
N ILE A 297 6.25 -7.96 4.42
CA ILE A 297 5.82 -9.20 3.78
C ILE A 297 5.83 -8.98 2.26
N THR A 298 6.57 -9.81 1.53
CA THR A 298 6.60 -9.71 0.07
C THR A 298 5.45 -10.50 -0.57
N LEU A 299 5.01 -10.11 -1.77
CA LEU A 299 4.06 -10.91 -2.56
C LEU A 299 4.59 -12.33 -2.83
N SER A 300 5.91 -12.51 -2.91
CA SER A 300 6.52 -13.83 -3.04
C SER A 300 6.27 -14.71 -1.80
N ASN A 301 6.27 -14.14 -0.59
CA ASN A 301 5.92 -14.86 0.63
C ASN A 301 4.44 -15.29 0.69
N LEU A 302 3.57 -14.58 -0.03
CA LEU A 302 2.14 -14.90 -0.15
C LEU A 302 1.85 -15.90 -1.28
N ARG A 303 2.79 -16.10 -2.22
CA ARG A 303 2.65 -17.03 -3.36
C ARG A 303 3.23 -18.42 -3.10
N ALA A 304 3.75 -18.71 -1.91
CA ALA A 304 4.50 -19.94 -1.63
C ALA A 304 3.72 -21.24 -1.93
N GLU A 305 2.39 -21.20 -1.97
CA GLU A 305 1.50 -22.32 -2.30
C GLU A 305 0.82 -22.18 -3.69
N GLY A 306 1.35 -21.32 -4.56
CA GLY A 306 0.94 -21.14 -5.96
C GLY A 306 0.17 -19.84 -6.22
N LYS A 307 -1.01 -19.66 -5.61
CA LYS A 307 -1.79 -18.42 -5.70
C LYS A 307 -1.61 -17.57 -4.45
N ILE A 308 -1.74 -16.25 -4.59
CA ILE A 308 -1.78 -15.34 -3.43
C ILE A 308 -3.04 -15.69 -2.63
N ASP A 309 -2.83 -16.20 -1.43
CA ASP A 309 -3.88 -16.39 -0.44
C ASP A 309 -4.14 -15.06 0.28
N GLU A 310 -5.33 -14.51 0.05
CA GLU A 310 -5.75 -13.23 0.61
C GLU A 310 -6.14 -13.36 2.08
N GLN A 311 -6.67 -14.52 2.51
CA GLN A 311 -7.03 -14.75 3.89
C GLN A 311 -5.77 -14.86 4.75
N ASP A 312 -4.82 -15.67 4.29
CA ASP A 312 -3.52 -15.80 4.93
C ASP A 312 -2.77 -14.46 5.03
N PHE A 313 -2.91 -13.56 4.03
CA PHE A 313 -2.44 -12.18 4.18
C PHE A 313 -3.14 -11.44 5.32
N MET A 314 -4.47 -11.50 5.38
CA MET A 314 -5.25 -10.81 6.41
C MET A 314 -4.87 -11.27 7.80
N ASP A 315 -4.67 -12.58 8.00
CA ASP A 315 -4.27 -13.17 9.27
C ASP A 315 -2.90 -12.65 9.72
N ARG A 316 -1.91 -12.65 8.82
CA ARG A 316 -0.56 -12.13 9.08
C ARG A 316 -0.57 -10.62 9.40
N ALA A 317 -1.32 -9.84 8.62
CA ALA A 317 -1.40 -8.39 8.81
C ALA A 317 -2.08 -8.05 10.14
N LYS A 318 -3.16 -8.75 10.49
CA LYS A 318 -3.86 -8.59 11.78
C LYS A 318 -2.93 -8.87 12.96
N LEU A 319 -2.22 -9.99 12.95
CA LEU A 319 -1.28 -10.34 14.03
C LEU A 319 -0.18 -9.27 14.21
N LEU A 320 0.41 -8.80 13.11
CA LEU A 320 1.46 -7.78 13.22
C LEU A 320 0.90 -6.44 13.72
N CYS A 321 -0.30 -6.05 13.29
CA CYS A 321 -0.95 -4.84 13.77
C CYS A 321 -1.31 -4.92 15.25
N SER A 322 -1.83 -6.07 15.73
CA SER A 322 -2.16 -6.26 17.15
C SER A 322 -0.93 -6.19 18.07
N LEU A 323 0.24 -6.59 17.56
CA LEU A 323 1.55 -6.42 18.21
C LEU A 323 2.11 -4.99 18.12
N GLY A 324 1.32 -4.02 17.66
CA GLY A 324 1.74 -2.62 17.57
C GLY A 324 2.67 -2.33 16.39
N GLN A 325 2.81 -3.23 15.41
CA GLN A 325 3.80 -3.11 14.34
C GLN A 325 3.27 -2.39 13.11
N THR A 326 4.15 -1.65 12.44
CA THR A 326 3.87 -1.08 11.11
C THR A 326 4.23 -2.11 10.05
N VAL A 327 3.29 -2.39 9.15
CA VAL A 327 3.43 -3.46 8.14
C VAL A 327 3.58 -2.84 6.75
N LEU A 328 4.55 -3.34 5.98
CA LEU A 328 4.76 -3.03 4.58
C LEU A 328 4.50 -4.26 3.74
N ILE A 329 3.65 -4.15 2.73
CA ILE A 329 3.46 -5.19 1.71
C ILE A 329 4.08 -4.72 0.42
N SER A 330 4.95 -5.54 -0.15
CA SER A 330 5.71 -5.13 -1.32
C SER A 330 5.76 -6.20 -2.41
N ASN A 331 6.04 -5.78 -3.63
CA ASN A 331 6.47 -6.67 -4.71
C ASN A 331 8.02 -6.75 -4.81
N PHE A 332 8.75 -6.35 -3.77
CA PHE A 332 10.21 -6.30 -3.78
C PHE A 332 10.82 -7.68 -3.52
N GLN A 333 11.12 -8.41 -4.59
CA GLN A 333 11.84 -9.68 -4.47
C GLN A 333 13.22 -9.49 -3.86
N GLU A 334 13.95 -8.45 -4.28
CA GLU A 334 15.32 -8.16 -3.88
C GLU A 334 15.37 -7.06 -2.81
N TYR A 335 16.30 -7.21 -1.86
CA TYR A 335 16.46 -6.24 -0.77
C TYR A 335 16.92 -4.85 -1.24
N TYR A 336 17.67 -4.77 -2.36
CA TYR A 336 18.11 -3.47 -2.86
C TYR A 336 16.92 -2.60 -3.31
N LYS A 337 15.84 -3.21 -3.84
CA LYS A 337 14.60 -2.49 -4.20
C LYS A 337 13.89 -1.93 -2.98
N LEU A 338 13.86 -2.69 -1.87
CA LEU A 338 13.33 -2.20 -0.60
C LEU A 338 14.11 -0.97 -0.10
N VAL A 339 15.45 -1.05 -0.14
CA VAL A 339 16.31 0.05 0.30
C VAL A 339 16.19 1.26 -0.65
N GLU A 340 16.09 1.04 -1.96
CA GLU A 340 15.79 2.09 -2.95
C GLU A 340 14.41 2.72 -2.74
N TYR A 341 13.42 1.95 -2.32
CA TYR A 341 12.09 2.45 -1.99
C TYR A 341 12.13 3.35 -0.75
N PHE A 342 12.69 2.89 0.37
CA PHE A 342 12.84 3.72 1.59
C PHE A 342 13.65 4.99 1.35
N SER A 343 14.66 4.87 0.50
CA SER A 343 15.53 5.94 0.03
C SER A 343 14.84 7.12 -0.65
N GLN A 344 13.61 6.92 -1.14
CA GLN A 344 12.81 7.99 -1.73
C GLN A 344 12.19 8.90 -0.65
N TYR A 345 12.07 8.42 0.60
CA TYR A 345 11.37 9.11 1.68
C TYR A 345 12.29 9.62 2.79
N THR A 346 13.46 8.98 2.96
CA THR A 346 14.43 9.39 3.99
C THR A 346 15.87 9.20 3.52
N LYS A 347 16.75 10.05 4.06
CA LYS A 347 18.21 9.96 3.92
C LYS A 347 18.90 9.51 5.21
N ASN A 348 18.11 9.20 6.25
CA ASN A 348 18.62 8.79 7.55
C ASN A 348 19.05 7.31 7.52
N ARG A 349 19.54 6.83 8.67
CA ARG A 349 20.09 5.47 8.82
C ARG A 349 19.06 4.40 8.49
N MET A 350 19.53 3.32 7.89
CA MET A 350 18.71 2.16 7.58
C MET A 350 19.36 0.89 8.15
N GLY A 351 18.55 0.04 8.77
CA GLY A 351 18.91 -1.27 9.27
C GLY A 351 18.03 -2.34 8.65
N LEU A 352 18.60 -3.50 8.32
CA LEU A 352 17.84 -4.70 7.98
C LEU A 352 18.15 -5.77 9.02
N ALA A 353 17.14 -6.27 9.74
CA ALA A 353 17.31 -7.44 10.58
C ALA A 353 16.83 -8.69 9.82
N MET A 354 17.66 -9.73 9.81
CA MET A 354 17.36 -10.96 9.08
C MET A 354 18.12 -12.15 9.65
N GLY A 355 17.60 -13.37 9.44
CA GLY A 355 18.33 -14.60 9.74
C GLY A 355 19.37 -14.96 8.68
N VAL A 356 20.26 -15.90 9.03
CA VAL A 356 21.31 -16.43 8.14
C VAL A 356 20.78 -16.90 6.79
N ASN A 357 19.64 -17.60 6.76
CA ASN A 357 19.07 -18.11 5.51
C ASN A 357 18.77 -16.99 4.51
N ASN A 358 18.17 -15.89 4.99
CA ASN A 358 17.87 -14.73 4.16
C ASN A 358 19.15 -14.05 3.66
N LEU A 359 20.20 -14.02 4.48
CA LEU A 359 21.49 -13.47 4.05
C LEU A 359 22.11 -14.31 2.93
N VAL A 360 22.06 -15.64 3.02
CA VAL A 360 22.56 -16.53 1.96
C VAL A 360 21.81 -16.29 0.65
N ASP A 361 20.49 -16.11 0.70
CA ASP A 361 19.66 -15.80 -0.48
C ASP A 361 20.05 -14.48 -1.15
N ILE A 362 20.48 -13.46 -0.38
CA ILE A 362 20.97 -12.18 -0.94
C ILE A 362 22.18 -12.40 -1.86
N PHE A 363 23.01 -13.41 -1.60
CA PHE A 363 24.20 -13.73 -2.41
C PHE A 363 23.91 -14.67 -3.59
N ASP A 364 22.66 -15.05 -3.83
CA ASP A 364 22.30 -15.90 -4.98
C ASP A 364 22.22 -15.07 -6.28
N GLU A 365 23.16 -15.30 -7.19
CA GLU A 365 23.27 -14.62 -8.48
C GLU A 365 22.01 -14.74 -9.36
N LYS A 366 21.17 -15.77 -9.16
CA LYS A 366 19.96 -15.98 -9.99
C LYS A 366 19.01 -14.79 -9.93
N TYR A 367 18.96 -14.08 -8.80
CA TYR A 367 18.07 -12.93 -8.60
C TYR A 367 18.52 -11.69 -9.38
N TYR A 368 19.78 -11.63 -9.83
CA TYR A 368 20.36 -10.41 -10.42
C TYR A 368 20.67 -10.52 -11.91
N ARG A 369 20.29 -11.61 -12.58
CA ARG A 369 20.57 -11.83 -14.01
C ARG A 369 19.93 -10.80 -14.95
N HIS A 370 18.91 -10.10 -14.47
CA HIS A 370 18.21 -9.05 -15.21
C HIS A 370 18.93 -7.68 -15.14
N LEU A 371 19.95 -7.54 -14.28
CA LEU A 371 20.75 -6.33 -14.14
C LEU A 371 21.99 -6.40 -15.01
N SER A 372 22.33 -5.30 -15.69
CA SER A 372 23.51 -5.25 -16.57
C SER A 372 24.81 -5.46 -15.79
N GLY A 373 24.92 -4.94 -14.57
CA GLY A 373 26.07 -5.20 -13.68
C GLY A 373 25.88 -6.38 -12.73
N GLY A 374 24.83 -7.19 -12.91
CA GLY A 374 24.54 -8.37 -12.09
C GLY A 374 24.49 -8.08 -10.58
N ILE A 375 25.05 -9.00 -9.79
CA ILE A 375 25.08 -8.89 -8.32
C ILE A 375 25.87 -7.67 -7.82
N LEU A 376 26.91 -7.24 -8.55
CA LEU A 376 27.72 -6.09 -8.15
C LEU A 376 26.93 -4.79 -8.24
N GLU A 377 26.08 -4.64 -9.27
CA GLU A 377 25.16 -3.50 -9.36
C GLU A 377 24.15 -3.49 -8.20
N ALA A 378 23.56 -4.65 -7.89
CA ALA A 378 22.60 -4.79 -6.80
C ALA A 378 23.22 -4.46 -5.44
N PHE A 379 24.43 -4.96 -5.16
CA PHE A 379 25.14 -4.68 -3.92
C PHE A 379 25.64 -3.24 -3.84
N GLY A 380 26.05 -2.67 -4.98
CA GLY A 380 26.28 -1.24 -5.12
C GLY A 380 25.06 -0.47 -4.62
N LYS A 381 23.87 -0.73 -5.16
CA LYS A 381 22.62 -0.08 -4.74
C LYS A 381 22.26 -0.34 -3.27
N LEU A 382 22.40 -1.58 -2.79
CA LEU A 382 22.06 -2.00 -1.43
C LEU A 382 22.91 -1.28 -0.37
N PHE A 383 24.22 -1.21 -0.57
CA PHE A 383 25.18 -0.67 0.41
C PHE A 383 25.71 0.73 0.07
N TYR A 384 25.30 1.32 -1.06
CA TYR A 384 25.59 2.72 -1.41
C TYR A 384 25.08 3.68 -0.35
N LYS A 385 24.00 3.32 0.34
CA LYS A 385 23.49 4.08 1.48
C LYS A 385 24.01 3.50 2.79
N ASP A 386 23.89 4.29 3.84
CA ASP A 386 24.40 3.97 5.18
C ASP A 386 23.55 2.89 5.87
N LEU A 387 23.49 1.73 5.22
CA LEU A 387 22.76 0.53 5.57
C LEU A 387 23.63 -0.37 6.44
N ARG A 388 23.03 -0.94 7.49
CA ARG A 388 23.60 -2.05 8.25
C ARG A 388 22.66 -3.25 8.25
N VAL A 389 23.22 -4.44 8.14
CA VAL A 389 22.52 -5.71 8.28
C VAL A 389 22.80 -6.27 9.67
N TYR A 390 21.74 -6.53 10.43
CA TYR A 390 21.73 -7.20 11.71
C TYR A 390 21.39 -8.67 11.50
N LEU A 391 22.38 -9.53 11.67
CA LEU A 391 22.28 -10.94 11.37
C LEU A 391 21.90 -11.73 12.62
N TYR A 392 20.70 -12.30 12.62
CA TYR A 392 20.27 -13.21 13.67
C TYR A 392 20.85 -14.60 13.43
N PRO A 393 21.50 -15.22 14.44
CA PRO A 393 22.12 -16.53 14.29
C PRO A 393 21.09 -17.62 14.00
N MET A 394 21.55 -18.70 13.36
CA MET A 394 20.75 -19.88 13.10
C MET A 394 21.36 -21.08 13.80
N GLU A 395 20.56 -21.82 14.56
CA GLU A 395 20.96 -23.11 15.12
C GLU A 395 20.84 -24.22 14.06
N ASN A 396 21.91 -24.99 13.93
CA ASN A 396 21.99 -26.16 13.06
C ASN A 396 21.48 -27.42 13.78
N GLU A 397 21.22 -28.49 13.03
CA GLU A 397 20.76 -29.78 13.59
C GLU A 397 21.74 -30.40 14.60
N ASP A 398 23.03 -30.07 14.51
CA ASP A 398 24.09 -30.52 15.42
C ASP A 398 24.25 -29.63 16.67
N GLY A 399 23.38 -28.65 16.86
CA GLY A 399 23.43 -27.67 17.96
C GLY A 399 24.48 -26.57 17.77
N THR A 400 25.20 -26.54 16.64
CA THR A 400 26.14 -25.46 16.34
C THR A 400 25.41 -24.23 15.81
N LEU A 401 25.93 -23.04 16.13
CA LEU A 401 25.37 -21.78 15.64
C LEU A 401 26.07 -21.32 14.36
N THR A 402 25.27 -21.03 13.33
CA THR A 402 25.71 -20.29 12.16
C THR A 402 25.54 -18.79 12.40
N THR A 403 26.62 -18.03 12.19
CA THR A 403 26.73 -16.57 12.30
C THR A 403 27.45 -16.02 11.08
N SER A 404 27.71 -14.71 11.03
CA SER A 404 28.52 -14.11 9.97
C SER A 404 29.97 -14.64 9.94
N GLU A 405 30.45 -15.29 11.00
CA GLU A 405 31.80 -15.89 11.08
C GLU A 405 31.95 -17.18 10.30
N ASN A 406 30.93 -18.02 10.26
CA ASN A 406 30.99 -19.37 9.70
C ASN A 406 29.96 -19.65 8.61
N VAL A 407 29.13 -18.66 8.24
CA VAL A 407 28.18 -18.77 7.13
C VAL A 407 28.87 -19.19 5.84
N LYS A 408 28.29 -20.20 5.17
CA LYS A 408 28.78 -20.71 3.89
C LYS A 408 28.01 -20.04 2.74
N VAL A 409 28.63 -19.04 2.13
CA VAL A 409 28.16 -18.47 0.85
C VAL A 409 28.80 -19.19 -0.33
N HIS A 410 28.22 -19.03 -1.53
CA HIS A 410 28.80 -19.58 -2.76
C HIS A 410 30.26 -19.12 -2.93
N PRO A 411 31.21 -19.98 -3.36
CA PRO A 411 32.65 -19.64 -3.38
C PRO A 411 33.00 -18.34 -4.12
N ARG A 412 32.27 -18.03 -5.20
CA ARG A 412 32.46 -16.78 -5.96
C ARG A 412 32.10 -15.53 -5.16
N MET A 413 31.18 -15.66 -4.20
CA MET A 413 30.69 -14.56 -3.36
C MET A 413 31.45 -14.40 -2.05
N LYS A 414 32.36 -15.33 -1.73
CA LYS A 414 33.10 -15.35 -0.46
C LYS A 414 33.86 -14.05 -0.21
N GLU A 415 34.60 -13.56 -1.20
CA GLU A 415 35.40 -12.33 -1.04
C GLU A 415 34.50 -11.08 -0.97
N LEU A 416 33.38 -11.08 -1.68
CA LEU A 416 32.38 -10.01 -1.60
C LEU A 416 31.75 -9.95 -0.21
N PHE A 417 31.35 -11.09 0.35
CA PHE A 417 30.81 -11.18 1.71
C PHE A 417 31.81 -10.69 2.75
N LYS A 418 33.07 -11.18 2.70
CA LYS A 418 34.14 -10.74 3.60
C LYS A 418 34.35 -9.23 3.54
N PHE A 419 34.31 -8.63 2.34
CA PHE A 419 34.45 -7.19 2.18
C PHE A 419 33.36 -6.43 2.94
N PHE A 420 32.09 -6.81 2.83
CA PHE A 420 31.00 -6.13 3.55
C PHE A 420 31.09 -6.31 5.05
N LYS A 421 31.43 -7.52 5.49
CA LYS A 421 31.63 -7.81 6.90
C LYS A 421 32.79 -7.00 7.49
N TYR A 422 33.96 -7.00 6.84
CA TYR A 422 35.13 -6.23 7.27
C TYR A 422 34.83 -4.73 7.39
N ASN A 423 33.97 -4.20 6.51
CA ASN A 423 33.53 -2.81 6.54
C ASN A 423 32.37 -2.53 7.53
N GLY A 424 32.02 -3.48 8.40
CA GLY A 424 30.99 -3.32 9.43
C GLY A 424 29.57 -3.15 8.89
N LYS A 425 29.31 -3.63 7.66
CA LYS A 425 28.00 -3.59 7.02
C LYS A 425 27.11 -4.77 7.43
N VAL A 426 27.72 -5.88 7.86
CA VAL A 426 27.02 -7.04 8.44
C VAL A 426 27.52 -7.18 9.88
N VAL A 427 26.60 -7.18 10.84
CA VAL A 427 26.88 -7.28 12.27
C VAL A 427 25.99 -8.36 12.86
N ASP A 428 26.57 -9.30 13.58
CA ASP A 428 25.82 -10.35 14.27
C ASP A 428 25.06 -9.76 15.46
N ILE A 429 23.83 -10.24 15.65
CA ILE A 429 23.04 -9.96 16.84
C ILE A 429 23.57 -10.85 17.97
N SER A 430 24.11 -10.23 19.02
CA SER A 430 24.56 -10.92 20.24
C SER A 430 23.44 -11.03 21.27
N ASP A 431 23.65 -11.90 22.28
CA ASP A 431 22.76 -12.04 23.45
C ASP A 431 21.32 -12.45 23.11
N VAL A 432 21.19 -13.32 22.10
CA VAL A 432 19.92 -13.94 21.69
C VAL A 432 19.46 -14.98 22.71
N ASP A 433 18.15 -15.17 22.80
CA ASP A 433 17.59 -16.24 23.61
C ASP A 433 17.73 -17.58 22.85
N ALA A 434 18.64 -18.43 23.34
CA ALA A 434 18.90 -19.73 22.76
C ALA A 434 17.64 -20.62 22.67
N SER A 435 16.68 -20.45 23.59
CA SER A 435 15.43 -21.22 23.56
C SER A 435 14.56 -20.88 22.35
N ASN A 436 14.68 -19.67 21.81
CA ASN A 436 13.94 -19.25 20.64
C ASN A 436 14.54 -19.79 19.34
N LEU A 437 15.85 -20.05 19.26
CA LEU A 437 16.55 -20.40 18.00
C LEU A 437 15.94 -21.60 17.23
N SER A 438 15.29 -22.52 17.95
CA SER A 438 14.63 -23.70 17.39
C SER A 438 13.17 -23.48 16.96
N VAL A 439 12.63 -22.26 17.12
CA VAL A 439 11.24 -21.92 16.84
C VAL A 439 11.07 -21.46 15.39
N PHE A 440 10.60 -22.38 14.55
CA PHE A 440 10.34 -22.10 13.13
C PHE A 440 8.84 -21.92 12.85
N SER A 441 8.48 -20.85 12.14
CA SER A 441 7.07 -20.55 11.83
C SER A 441 6.37 -21.67 11.05
N ARG A 442 7.10 -22.40 10.19
CA ARG A 442 6.57 -23.58 9.46
C ARG A 442 6.17 -24.72 10.39
N LYS A 443 6.93 -24.95 11.46
CA LYS A 443 6.62 -25.96 12.47
C LYS A 443 5.36 -25.55 13.25
N VAL A 444 5.32 -24.29 13.69
CA VAL A 444 4.17 -23.74 14.41
C VAL A 444 2.90 -23.80 13.58
N LEU A 445 2.95 -23.41 12.31
CA LEU A 445 1.80 -23.50 11.41
C LEU A 445 1.29 -24.94 11.27
N LYS A 446 2.21 -25.91 11.13
CA LYS A 446 1.82 -27.32 11.05
C LYS A 446 1.10 -27.77 12.33
N MET A 447 1.64 -27.41 13.50
CA MET A 447 1.02 -27.71 14.78
C MET A 447 -0.39 -27.10 14.91
N ILE A 448 -0.58 -25.85 14.47
CA ILE A 448 -1.89 -25.18 14.46
C ILE A 448 -2.90 -25.94 13.58
N VAL A 449 -2.50 -26.31 12.36
CA VAL A 449 -3.37 -27.01 11.39
C VAL A 449 -3.70 -28.44 11.84
N ASP A 450 -2.71 -29.13 12.43
CA ASP A 450 -2.87 -30.50 12.91
C ASP A 450 -3.51 -30.55 14.32
N ASN A 451 -3.86 -29.39 14.89
CA ASN A 451 -4.43 -29.23 16.23
C ASN A 451 -3.56 -29.88 17.34
N GLU A 452 -2.24 -29.78 17.19
CA GLU A 452 -1.25 -30.25 18.16
C GLU A 452 -1.08 -29.22 19.29
N ASP A 453 -0.75 -29.67 20.50
CA ASP A 453 -0.51 -28.78 21.64
C ASP A 453 0.92 -28.20 21.68
N GLY A 454 1.11 -27.05 22.34
CA GLY A 454 2.42 -26.54 22.74
C GLY A 454 3.03 -25.51 21.78
N TRP A 455 2.33 -25.16 20.70
CA TRP A 455 2.75 -24.06 19.82
C TRP A 455 2.52 -22.69 20.45
N GLU A 456 1.62 -22.56 21.42
CA GLU A 456 1.31 -21.32 22.12
C GLU A 456 2.56 -20.75 22.81
N ALA A 457 3.36 -21.61 23.43
CA ALA A 457 4.61 -21.23 24.07
C ALA A 457 5.68 -20.73 23.08
N MET A 458 5.50 -20.96 21.77
CA MET A 458 6.39 -20.52 20.70
C MET A 458 6.02 -19.14 20.13
N LEU A 459 4.87 -18.61 20.52
CA LEU A 459 4.34 -17.33 20.05
C LEU A 459 4.55 -16.20 21.09
N PRO A 460 4.59 -14.94 20.66
CA PRO A 460 4.53 -13.81 21.58
C PRO A 460 3.24 -13.82 22.39
N GLU A 461 3.26 -13.21 23.57
CA GLU A 461 2.11 -13.13 24.49
C GLU A 461 0.86 -12.55 23.79
N GLY A 462 -0.28 -13.22 23.95
CA GLY A 462 -1.59 -12.82 23.40
C GLY A 462 -1.80 -13.13 21.90
N VAL A 463 -0.77 -13.60 21.18
CA VAL A 463 -0.91 -13.99 19.77
C VAL A 463 -1.68 -15.31 19.63
N ASP A 464 -1.49 -16.24 20.55
CA ASP A 464 -2.19 -17.52 20.60
C ASP A 464 -3.69 -17.34 20.87
N ASP A 465 -4.06 -16.49 21.82
CA ASP A 465 -5.45 -16.12 22.08
C ASP A 465 -6.10 -15.54 20.81
N LEU A 466 -5.42 -14.60 20.14
CA LEU A 466 -5.93 -13.99 18.91
C LEU A 466 -6.10 -14.99 17.76
N ILE A 467 -5.16 -15.95 17.61
CA ILE A 467 -5.28 -17.03 16.63
C ILE A 467 -6.51 -17.89 16.92
N LYS A 468 -6.75 -18.23 18.19
CA LYS A 468 -7.88 -19.08 18.63
C LYS A 468 -9.22 -18.35 18.48
N GLU A 469 -9.32 -17.12 18.96
CA GLU A 469 -10.54 -16.30 18.96
C GLU A 469 -11.00 -15.96 17.53
N GLU A 470 -10.06 -15.61 16.64
CA GLU A 470 -10.39 -15.23 15.27
C GLU A 470 -10.26 -16.38 14.25
N SER A 471 -9.94 -17.60 14.71
CA SER A 471 -9.76 -18.78 13.85
C SER A 471 -8.76 -18.54 12.70
N LEU A 472 -7.61 -17.93 13.03
CA LEU A 472 -6.58 -17.57 12.05
C LEU A 472 -5.74 -18.80 11.64
N PHE A 473 -5.09 -18.73 10.47
CA PHE A 473 -4.16 -19.77 9.99
C PHE A 473 -4.75 -21.18 9.87
N GLY A 474 -6.08 -21.28 9.72
CA GLY A 474 -6.77 -22.56 9.60
C GLY A 474 -7.05 -23.26 10.93
N TRP A 475 -6.92 -22.56 12.07
CA TRP A 475 -7.38 -23.08 13.36
C TRP A 475 -8.88 -23.37 13.34
N GLU A 476 -9.27 -24.62 13.57
CA GLU A 476 -10.67 -25.02 13.77
C GLU A 476 -10.92 -25.22 15.27
N ALA A 477 -11.67 -24.31 15.91
CA ALA A 477 -12.04 -24.47 17.33
C ALA A 477 -12.87 -25.75 17.57
N GLU A 478 -12.70 -26.41 18.73
CA GLU A 478 -13.42 -27.64 19.09
C GLU A 478 -14.96 -27.50 18.99
N GLU A 479 -15.52 -26.31 19.20
CA GLU A 479 -16.97 -26.05 19.03
C GLU A 479 -17.46 -26.22 17.58
N VAL A 480 -16.59 -26.06 16.58
CA VAL A 480 -16.91 -26.26 15.15
C VAL A 480 -16.79 -27.74 14.78
N MET A 481 -15.86 -28.47 15.39
CA MET A 481 -15.68 -29.92 15.21
C MET A 481 -16.90 -30.71 15.71
N HIS A 482 -17.58 -30.25 16.77
CA HIS A 482 -18.80 -30.89 17.29
C HIS A 482 -20.09 -30.51 16.53
N LYS A 483 -20.02 -29.65 15.50
CA LYS A 483 -21.16 -29.26 14.65
C LYS A 483 -21.07 -29.75 13.20
N ARG A 484 -20.03 -30.51 12.82
CA ARG A 484 -19.88 -31.10 11.49
C ARG A 484 -20.34 -32.54 11.43
#